data_AF-A0A2R6FM17-F1
#
_entry.id   AF-A0A2R6FM17-F1
#
_cell.length_a   1.000
_cell.length_b   1.000
_cell.length_c   1.000
_cell.angle_alpha   90.00
_cell.angle_beta   90.00
_cell.angle_gamma   90.00
#
_symmetry.space_group_name_H-M   'P 1'
#
loop_
_entity.id
_entity.type
_entity.pdbx_description
1 polymer ?
#
loop_
_entity_poly.entity_id
_entity_poly.type
_entity_poly.pdbx_seq_one_letter_code
_entity_poly.pdbx_strand_id
1 'polypeptide(L)'
;MIVISDVDRPYVEQEATIVCLSTQNDYSHNVTQLPHEYVDDVELRKTSYVMPWAIYTIPLSAIRDTLPSGELTCDGLELIADAIDGMIRP
;
A
#
# COMPACT_ATOMS: atom_id res chain seq x y z
N MET A 1 0.38 -2.80 -4.98
CA MET A 1 0.34 -2.89 -3.51
C MET A 1 1.36 -1.91 -2.97
N ILE A 2 1.16 -1.43 -1.74
CA ILE A 2 2.11 -0.55 -1.05
C ILE A 2 2.68 -1.33 0.12
N VAL A 3 3.99 -1.31 0.29
CA VAL A 3 4.66 -1.85 1.48
C VAL A 3 4.66 -0.75 2.54
N ILE A 4 4.09 -1.03 3.73
CA ILE A 4 3.98 -0.06 4.83
C ILE A 4 4.89 -0.39 6.02
N SER A 5 5.44 -1.61 6.05
CA SER A 5 6.51 -2.00 6.97
C SER A 5 7.17 -3.24 6.42
N ASP A 6 8.49 -3.27 6.41
CA ASP A 6 9.29 -4.48 6.38
C ASP A 6 9.76 -4.79 7.81
N VAL A 7 9.74 -6.06 8.19
CA VAL A 7 10.16 -6.49 9.52
C VAL A 7 11.42 -7.33 9.37
N ASP A 8 12.58 -6.68 9.50
CA ASP A 8 13.87 -7.38 9.49
C ASP A 8 14.07 -8.11 10.83
N ARG A 9 13.93 -9.43 10.81
CA ARG A 9 14.19 -10.29 11.97
C ARG A 9 15.40 -11.17 11.69
N PRO A 10 16.45 -11.10 12.52
CA PRO A 10 17.57 -12.02 12.37
C PRO A 10 17.08 -13.46 12.55
N TYR A 11 17.45 -14.33 11.60
CA TYR A 11 17.18 -15.79 11.56
C TYR A 11 15.76 -16.24 11.18
N VAL A 12 14.88 -15.37 10.68
CA VAL A 12 13.51 -15.72 10.26
C VAL A 12 13.30 -15.34 8.78
N GLU A 13 12.33 -15.96 8.09
CA GLU A 13 11.84 -15.46 6.81
C GLU A 13 11.43 -14.00 6.96
N GLN A 14 11.95 -13.13 6.08
CA GLN A 14 11.63 -11.71 6.09
C GLN A 14 10.19 -11.50 5.59
N GLU A 15 9.41 -10.74 6.35
CA GLU A 15 8.02 -10.46 6.07
C GLU A 15 7.81 -8.96 5.83
N ALA A 16 6.88 -8.64 4.94
CA ALA A 16 6.38 -7.30 4.73
C ALA A 16 4.90 -7.21 5.07
N THR A 17 4.52 -6.11 5.71
CA THR A 17 3.14 -5.67 5.81
C THR A 17 2.82 -4.80 4.61
N ILE A 18 1.79 -5.18 3.87
CA ILE A 18 1.32 -4.47 2.69
C ILE A 18 -0.12 -3.99 2.84
N VAL A 19 -0.47 -2.93 2.13
CA VAL A 19 -1.85 -2.54 1.86
C VAL A 19 -2.15 -2.70 0.37
N CYS A 20 -3.30 -3.31 0.07
CA CYS A 20 -3.72 -3.57 -1.29
C CYS A 20 -4.26 -2.31 -1.98
N LEU A 21 -4.05 -2.26 -3.30
CA LEU A 21 -4.62 -1.26 -4.18
C LEU A 21 -5.66 -1.91 -5.10
N SER A 22 -6.72 -1.18 -5.42
CA SER A 22 -7.70 -1.57 -6.44
C SER A 22 -7.83 -0.49 -7.51
N THR A 23 -8.28 -0.86 -8.70
CA THR A 23 -8.67 0.09 -9.76
C THR A 23 -10.18 0.30 -9.81
N GLN A 24 -10.90 -0.22 -8.82
CA GLN A 24 -12.35 -0.08 -8.64
C GLN A 24 -12.61 0.52 -7.25
N ASN A 25 -13.78 1.13 -7.07
CA ASN A 25 -14.20 1.71 -5.80
C ASN A 25 -15.59 1.23 -5.35
N ASP A 26 -16.19 0.27 -6.05
CA ASP A 26 -17.48 -0.32 -5.70
C ASP A 26 -17.30 -1.41 -4.63
N TYR A 27 -17.09 -0.95 -3.39
CA TYR A 27 -16.95 -1.79 -2.21
C TYR A 27 -17.90 -1.31 -1.11
N SER A 28 -18.34 -2.23 -0.25
CA SER A 28 -19.12 -1.90 0.95
C SER A 28 -18.32 -1.14 2.01
N HIS A 29 -16.99 -1.13 1.88
CA HIS A 29 -16.04 -0.49 2.77
C HIS A 29 -15.41 0.73 2.10
N ASN A 30 -15.04 1.72 2.90
CA ASN A 30 -14.41 2.94 2.39
C ASN A 30 -13.07 2.63 1.71
N VAL A 31 -12.79 3.37 0.64
CA VAL A 31 -11.53 3.34 -0.10
C VAL A 31 -11.08 4.76 -0.38
N THR A 32 -9.78 4.99 -0.36
CA THR A 32 -9.21 6.32 -0.58
C THR A 32 -8.52 6.34 -1.93
N GLN A 33 -8.85 7.28 -2.80
CA GLN A 33 -8.12 7.42 -4.07
C GLN A 33 -6.66 7.77 -3.77
N LEU A 34 -5.72 7.09 -4.45
CA LEU A 34 -4.30 7.41 -4.43
C LEU A 34 -3.99 8.27 -5.67
N PRO A 35 -3.72 9.58 -5.48
CA PRO A 35 -3.29 10.45 -6.56
C PRO A 35 -1.93 10.00 -7.11
N HIS A 36 -1.68 10.22 -8.40
CA HIS A 36 -0.43 9.80 -9.02
C HIS A 36 0.75 10.63 -8.49
N GLU A 37 0.54 11.91 -8.22
CA GLU A 37 1.51 12.84 -7.64
C GLU A 37 2.06 12.42 -6.28
N TYR A 38 1.44 11.43 -5.63
CA TYR A 38 1.89 10.92 -4.34
C TYR A 38 2.86 9.74 -4.47
N VAL A 39 3.21 9.35 -5.69
CA VAL A 39 4.12 8.24 -5.99
C VAL A 39 5.25 8.73 -6.89
N ASP A 40 6.49 8.60 -6.41
CA ASP A 40 7.71 8.87 -7.15
C ASP A 40 8.20 7.63 -7.90
N ASP A 41 9.00 7.82 -8.94
CA ASP A 41 9.69 6.77 -9.73
C ASP A 41 8.80 5.74 -10.45
N VAL A 42 7.46 5.83 -10.32
CA VAL A 42 6.52 5.01 -11.09
C VAL A 42 5.22 5.76 -11.42
N GLU A 43 4.68 5.49 -12.61
CA GLU A 43 3.42 6.05 -13.06
C GLU A 43 2.23 5.13 -12.80
N LEU A 44 1.21 5.65 -12.10
CA LEU A 44 -0.07 4.96 -11.93
C LEU A 44 -0.89 5.03 -13.23
N ARG A 45 -0.78 3.98 -14.06
CA ARG A 45 -1.48 3.89 -15.36
C ARG A 45 -3.01 3.91 -15.28
N LYS A 46 -3.58 3.75 -14.10
CA LYS A 46 -5.03 3.76 -13.83
C LYS A 46 -5.27 4.45 -12.50
N THR A 47 -6.45 5.05 -12.36
CA THR A 47 -6.96 5.50 -11.06
C THR A 47 -6.89 4.33 -10.09
N SER A 48 -6.18 4.55 -8.99
CA SER A 48 -5.91 3.53 -7.98
C SER A 48 -6.52 3.97 -6.66
N TYR A 49 -7.03 3.02 -5.90
CA TYR A 49 -7.67 3.21 -4.61
C TYR A 49 -7.00 2.34 -3.57
N VAL A 50 -6.66 2.95 -2.45
CA VAL A 50 -6.15 2.31 -1.25
C VAL A 50 -7.32 1.61 -0.56
N MET A 51 -7.14 0.33 -0.27
CA MET A 51 -8.09 -0.45 0.50
C MET A 51 -7.55 -0.63 1.93
N PRO A 52 -7.86 0.27 2.87
CA PRO A 52 -7.24 0.26 4.21
C PRO A 52 -7.56 -1.00 5.02
N TRP A 53 -8.64 -1.71 4.68
CA TRP A 53 -9.05 -2.99 5.28
C TRP A 53 -8.38 -4.22 4.67
N ALA A 54 -7.65 -4.06 3.58
CA ALA A 54 -6.93 -5.12 2.88
C ALA A 54 -5.42 -5.07 3.22
N ILE A 55 -5.11 -5.17 4.51
CA ILE A 55 -3.75 -5.22 5.05
C ILE A 55 -3.36 -6.68 5.27
N TYR A 56 -2.19 -7.07 4.74
CA TYR A 56 -1.68 -8.43 4.84
C TYR A 56 -0.20 -8.45 5.21
N THR A 57 0.20 -9.47 5.94
CA THR A 57 1.61 -9.84 6.10
C THR A 57 1.93 -10.91 5.06
N ILE A 58 2.93 -10.65 4.22
CA ILE A 58 3.38 -11.56 3.16
C ILE A 58 4.89 -11.78 3.27
N PRO A 59 5.42 -12.92 2.81
CA PRO A 59 6.86 -13.10 2.71
C PRO A 59 7.44 -12.13 1.66
N LEU A 60 8.62 -11.57 1.91
CA LEU A 60 9.28 -10.68 0.95
C LEU A 60 9.50 -11.35 -0.41
N SER A 61 9.69 -12.68 -0.44
CA SER A 61 9.82 -13.47 -1.67
C SER A 61 8.57 -13.47 -2.55
N ALA A 62 7.40 -13.08 -2.02
CA ALA A 62 6.18 -12.89 -2.81
C ALA A 62 6.15 -11.54 -3.53
N ILE A 63 7.00 -10.58 -3.13
CA ILE A 63 7.16 -9.29 -3.81
C ILE A 63 7.99 -9.53 -5.08
N ARG A 64 7.46 -9.08 -6.21
CA ARG A 64 8.11 -9.25 -7.52
C ARG A 64 8.96 -8.04 -7.84
N ASP A 65 10.26 -8.14 -7.61
CA ASP A 65 11.23 -7.07 -7.89
C ASP A 65 11.45 -6.81 -9.39
N THR A 66 10.86 -7.62 -10.28
CA THR A 66 10.95 -7.47 -11.73
C THR A 66 9.90 -6.54 -12.33
N LEU A 67 8.95 -6.06 -11.52
CA LEU A 67 7.93 -5.11 -11.93
C LEU A 67 8.37 -3.67 -11.62
N PRO A 68 7.87 -2.67 -12.35
CA PRO A 68 8.09 -1.27 -11.99
C PRO A 68 7.62 -1.01 -10.56
N SER A 69 8.53 -0.48 -9.74
CA SER A 69 8.29 -0.03 -8.38
C SER A 69 8.70 1.44 -8.26
N GLY A 70 8.17 2.08 -7.23
CA GLY A 70 8.51 3.45 -6.87
C GLY A 70 8.21 3.66 -5.40
N GLU A 71 8.39 4.88 -4.93
CA GLU A 71 8.26 5.23 -3.52
C GLU A 71 7.08 6.15 -3.29
N LEU A 72 6.48 6.07 -2.11
CA LEU A 72 5.50 7.08 -1.70
C LEU A 72 6.22 8.35 -1.32
N THR A 73 5.70 9.48 -1.78
CA THR A 73 6.03 10.80 -1.24
C THR A 73 5.62 10.89 0.24
N CYS A 74 6.07 11.92 0.95
CA CYS A 74 5.60 12.20 2.31
C CYS A 74 4.07 12.38 2.37
N ASP A 75 3.50 13.14 1.44
CA ASP A 75 2.05 13.35 1.34
C ASP A 75 1.31 12.03 1.05
N GLY A 76 1.92 11.17 0.23
CA GLY A 76 1.44 9.81 -0.02
C GLY A 76 1.42 8.96 1.24
N LEU A 77 2.48 8.99 2.04
CA LEU A 77 2.56 8.28 3.32
C LEU A 77 1.49 8.78 4.32
N GLU A 78 1.29 10.10 4.42
CA GLU A 78 0.24 10.69 5.26
C GLU A 78 -1.15 10.24 4.82
N LEU A 79 -1.45 10.25 3.52
CA LEU A 79 -2.72 9.77 2.99
C LEU A 79 -2.99 8.29 3.34
N ILE A 80 -1.96 7.44 3.24
CA ILE A 80 -2.08 6.02 3.62
C ILE A 80 -2.31 5.88 5.12
N ALA A 81 -1.58 6.63 5.94
CA ALA A 81 -1.73 6.61 7.40
C ALA A 81 -3.14 7.04 7.82
N ASP A 82 -3.66 8.13 7.26
CA ASP A 82 -5.00 8.65 7.54
C ASP A 82 -6.09 7.67 7.11
N ALA A 83 -5.93 7.03 5.94
CA ALA A 83 -6.87 6.02 5.47
C ALA A 83 -6.93 4.79 6.40
N ILE A 84 -5.78 4.38 6.93
CA ILE A 84 -5.69 3.26 7.88
C ILE A 84 -6.25 3.68 9.25
N ASP A 85 -5.90 4.86 9.78
CA ASP A 85 -6.39 5.32 11.08
C ASP A 85 -7.92 5.50 11.07
N GLY A 86 -8.49 6.08 10.02
CA GLY A 86 -9.93 6.23 9.86
C GLY A 86 -10.69 4.90 9.77
N MET A 87 -10.01 3.80 9.43
CA MET A 87 -10.59 2.45 9.51
C MET A 87 -10.50 1.88 10.94
N ILE A 88 -9.38 2.10 11.64
CA ILE A 88 -9.14 1.55 12.98
C ILE A 88 -9.96 2.28 14.05
N ARG A 89 -10.18 3.59 13.87
CA ARG A 89 -10.92 4.47 14.78
C ARG A 89 -12.21 4.97 14.12
N PRO A 90 -13.27 4.13 14.06
CA PRO A 90 -14.54 4.52 13.47
C PRO A 90 -15.28 5.61 14.24
#